data_AF-A0A3C1B1V4-F1
#
_entry.id   AF-A0A3C1B1V4-F1
#
_cell.length_a   1.000
_cell.length_b   1.000
_cell.length_c   1.000
_cell.angle_alpha   90.00
_cell.angle_beta   90.00
_cell.angle_gamma   90.00
#
_symmetry.space_group_name_H-M   'P 1'
#
loop_
_entity.id
_entity.type
_entity.pdbx_description
1 polymer ?
#
loop_
_entity_poly.entity_id
_entity_poly.type
_entity_poly.pdbx_seq_one_letter_code
_entity_poly.pdbx_strand_id
1 'polypeptide(L)' 'MKDEILEMIIKKAADIYKTDASQYAADTRFEEDYHAKSMDLVKIIGVLEDEFGLDINFMEFRRKKTFGEAAEYVASLAE' A
#
# COMPACT_ATOMS: atom_id res chain seq x y z
N MET A 1 2.98 -8.76 -10.82
CA MET A 1 3.44 -8.50 -9.44
C MET A 1 3.23 -7.06 -9.00
N LYS A 2 3.91 -6.05 -9.54
CA LYS A 2 3.67 -4.65 -9.11
C LYS A 2 2.19 -4.25 -9.23
N ASP A 3 1.55 -4.55 -10.36
CA ASP A 3 0.13 -4.21 -10.57
C ASP A 3 -0.78 -4.94 -9.58
N GLU A 4 -0.55 -6.23 -9.31
CA GLU A 4 -1.31 -7.03 -8.34
C GLU A 4 -1.17 -6.48 -6.91
N ILE A 5 0.05 -6.11 -6.52
CA ILE A 5 0.33 -5.48 -5.23
C ILE A 5 -0.37 -4.11 -5.14
N LEU A 6 -0.32 -3.32 -6.22
CA LEU A 6 -1.00 -2.03 -6.28
C LEU A 6 -2.51 -2.18 -6.11
N GLU A 7 -3.13 -3.14 -6.81
CA GLU A 7 -4.55 -3.46 -6.66
C GLU A 7 -4.89 -3.87 -5.22
N MET A 8 -4.03 -4.67 -4.57
CA MET A 8 -4.19 -5.07 -3.17
C MET A 8 -4.14 -3.86 -2.22
N ILE A 9 -3.14 -2.98 -2.41
CA ILE A 9 -3.00 -1.73 -1.64
C ILE A 9 -4.24 -0.87 -1.82
N ILE A 10 -4.69 -0.66 -3.07
CA ILE A 10 -5.89 0.12 -3.39
C ILE A 10 -7.12 -0.45 -2.71
N LYS A 11 -7.33 -1.76 -2.84
CA LYS A 11 -8.48 -2.45 -2.24
C LYS A 11 -8.46 -2.33 -0.72
N LYS A 12 -7.28 -2.47 -0.10
CA LYS A 12 -7.15 -2.35 1.35
C LYS A 12 -7.30 -0.91 1.84
N ALA A 13 -6.76 0.06 1.10
CA ALA A 13 -6.95 1.48 1.37
C ALA A 13 -8.43 1.88 1.25
N ALA A 14 -9.13 1.42 0.21
CA ALA A 14 -10.57 1.62 0.02
C ALA A 14 -11.38 1.13 1.22
N ASP A 15 -11.06 -0.06 1.74
CA ASP A 15 -11.67 -0.65 2.94
C ASP A 15 -11.40 0.18 4.20
N ILE A 16 -10.15 0.64 4.40
CA ILE A 16 -9.73 1.43 5.56
C ILE A 16 -10.36 2.83 5.54
N TYR A 17 -10.29 3.52 4.41
CA TYR A 17 -10.74 4.90 4.25
C TYR A 17 -12.23 5.02 3.89
N LYS A 18 -12.93 3.88 3.72
CA LYS A 18 -14.34 3.81 3.34
C LYS A 18 -14.68 4.63 2.08
N THR A 19 -13.84 4.52 1.07
CA THR A 19 -14.03 5.17 -0.23
C THR A 19 -13.90 4.15 -1.36
N ASP A 20 -14.19 4.58 -2.57
CA ASP A 20 -14.20 3.71 -3.75
C ASP A 20 -12.78 3.43 -4.26
N ALA A 21 -12.48 2.15 -4.54
CA ALA A 21 -11.21 1.73 -5.14
C ALA A 21 -10.92 2.45 -6.46
N SER A 22 -11.97 2.83 -7.20
CA SER A 22 -11.87 3.54 -8.48
C SER A 22 -11.33 4.97 -8.35
N GLN A 23 -11.29 5.52 -7.12
CA GLN A 23 -10.71 6.85 -6.87
C GLN A 23 -9.19 6.83 -6.70
N TYR A 24 -8.59 5.64 -6.55
CA TYR A 24 -7.16 5.50 -6.36
C TYR A 24 -6.44 5.18 -7.66
N ALA A 25 -5.25 5.74 -7.80
CA ALA A 25 -4.32 5.49 -8.88
C ALA A 25 -2.92 5.27 -8.30
N ALA A 26 -1.97 4.88 -9.16
CA ALA A 26 -0.57 4.73 -8.76
C ALA A 26 0.02 6.03 -8.15
N ASP A 27 -0.41 7.20 -8.63
CA ASP A 27 0.02 8.51 -8.12
C ASP A 27 -0.65 8.95 -6.81
N THR A 28 -1.65 8.20 -6.34
CA THR A 28 -2.37 8.55 -5.11
C THR A 28 -1.47 8.47 -3.88
N ARG A 29 -1.51 9.50 -3.03
CA ARG A 29 -0.62 9.61 -1.87
C ARG A 29 -1.30 9.20 -0.57
N PHE A 30 -0.62 8.40 0.24
CA PHE A 30 -1.16 7.93 1.53
C PHE A 30 -1.46 9.07 2.49
N GLU A 31 -0.45 9.90 2.81
CA GLU A 31 -0.58 10.96 3.81
C GLU A 31 -1.27 12.22 3.27
N GLU A 32 -1.05 12.59 2.00
CA GLU A 32 -1.55 13.86 1.46
C GLU A 32 -3.02 13.79 1.03
N ASP A 33 -3.45 12.71 0.38
CA ASP A 33 -4.84 12.58 -0.09
C ASP A 33 -5.77 12.00 0.98
N TYR A 34 -5.27 11.03 1.77
CA TYR A 34 -6.10 10.26 2.71
C TYR A 34 -5.73 10.44 4.18
N HIS A 35 -4.73 11.28 4.48
CA HIS A 35 -4.23 11.46 5.86
C HIS A 35 -3.96 10.13 6.57
N ALA A 36 -3.39 9.18 5.82
CA ALA A 36 -3.08 7.84 6.30
C ALA A 36 -2.33 7.89 7.63
N LYS A 37 -2.86 7.21 8.64
CA LYS A 37 -2.18 7.08 9.94
C LYS A 37 -1.20 5.93 9.89
N SER A 38 -0.22 5.94 10.78
CA SER A 38 0.72 4.82 10.94
C SER A 38 0.00 3.47 11.12
N MET A 39 -1.15 3.46 11.79
CA MET A 39 -1.97 2.25 11.95
C MET A 39 -2.53 1.73 10.63
N ASP A 40 -2.86 2.61 9.68
CA ASP A 40 -3.39 2.23 8.37
C ASP A 40 -2.29 1.59 7.51
N LEU A 41 -1.09 2.17 7.52
CA LEU A 41 0.08 1.60 6.86
C LEU A 41 0.43 0.21 7.43
N VAL A 42 0.42 0.06 8.76
CA VAL A 42 0.67 -1.26 9.41
C VAL A 42 -0.36 -2.31 8.98
N LYS A 43 -1.64 -1.94 8.83
CA LYS A 43 -2.68 -2.85 8.34
C LYS A 43 -2.46 -3.25 6.88
N ILE A 44 -2.06 -2.31 6.03
CA ILE A 44 -1.78 -2.59 4.62
C ILE A 44 -0.57 -3.52 4.51
N ILE A 45 0.50 -3.21 5.23
CA ILE A 45 1.71 -4.03 5.31
C ILE A 45 1.35 -5.46 5.75
N GLY A 46 0.65 -5.62 6.87
CA GLY A 46 0.33 -6.96 7.38
C GLY A 46 -0.50 -7.81 6.41
N VAL A 47 -1.37 -7.20 5.59
CA VAL A 47 -2.09 -7.94 4.52
C VAL A 47 -1.14 -8.34 3.40
N LEU A 48 -0.24 -7.45 2.98
CA LEU A 48 0.74 -7.76 1.93
C LEU A 48 1.72 -8.85 2.37
N GLU A 49 2.18 -8.80 3.63
CA GLU A 49 3.05 -9.81 4.21
C GLU A 49 2.37 -11.18 4.27
N ASP A 50 1.10 -11.25 4.67
CA ASP A 50 0.34 -12.50 4.74
C ASP A 50 0.02 -13.07 3.35
N GLU A 51 -0.42 -12.22 2.41
CA GLU A 51 -0.81 -12.64 1.06
C GLU A 51 0.39 -13.06 0.19
N PHE A 52 1.51 -12.34 0.31
CA PHE A 52 2.69 -12.59 -0.53
C PHE A 52 3.83 -13.29 0.22
N GLY A 53 3.70 -13.55 1.53
CA GLY A 53 4.70 -14.25 2.33
C GLY A 53 6.04 -13.51 2.47
N LEU A 54 5.99 -12.18 2.52
CA LEU A 54 7.15 -11.29 2.52
C LEU A 54 7.25 -10.48 3.82
N ASP A 55 8.41 -9.88 4.09
CA ASP A 55 8.66 -9.06 5.29
C ASP A 55 8.92 -7.61 4.84
N ILE A 56 7.98 -6.71 5.12
CA ILE A 56 8.02 -5.32 4.66
C ILE A 56 8.45 -4.43 5.82
N ASN A 57 9.57 -3.72 5.62
CA ASN A 57 10.00 -2.76 6.62
C ASN A 57 9.07 -1.53 6.63
N PHE A 58 8.39 -1.30 7.76
CA PHE A 58 7.50 -0.15 7.96
C PHE A 58 8.17 1.20 7.66
N MET A 59 9.44 1.38 8.05
CA MET A 59 10.14 2.65 7.83
C MET A 59 10.38 2.92 6.35
N GLU A 60 10.70 1.87 5.57
CA GLU A 60 10.89 1.97 4.13
C GLU A 60 9.56 2.13 3.40
N PHE A 61 8.52 1.40 3.80
CA PHE A 61 7.17 1.54 3.25
C PHE A 61 6.63 2.95 3.49
N ARG A 62 6.76 3.48 4.71
CA ARG A 62 6.33 4.85 5.05
C ARG A 62 7.06 5.93 4.26
N ARG A 63 8.28 5.66 3.79
CA ARG A 63 9.01 6.61 2.92
C ARG A 63 8.40 6.70 1.52
N LYS A 64 7.61 5.71 1.10
CA LYS A 64 6.89 5.71 -0.17
C LYS A 64 5.67 6.59 -0.04
N LYS A 65 5.62 7.68 -0.81
CA LYS A 65 4.56 8.67 -0.70
C LYS A 65 3.31 8.22 -1.44
N THR A 66 3.52 7.57 -2.58
CA THR A 66 2.45 7.12 -3.49
C THR A 66 2.21 5.61 -3.40
N PHE A 67 1.01 5.18 -3.79
CA PHE A 67 0.65 3.76 -3.83
C PHE A 67 1.52 3.00 -4.83
N GLY A 68 1.85 3.62 -5.97
CA GLY A 68 2.74 3.05 -6.98
C GLY A 68 4.16 2.82 -6.47
N GLU A 69 4.72 3.78 -5.71
CA GLU A 69 6.04 3.62 -5.07
C GLU A 69 6.03 2.51 -4.01
N ALA A 70 4.95 2.41 -3.23
CA ALA A 70 4.79 1.33 -2.25
C ALA A 70 4.67 -0.03 -2.93
N ALA A 71 3.88 -0.12 -3.99
CA ALA A 71 3.72 -1.35 -4.76
C ALA A 71 5.03 -1.79 -5.41
N GLU A 72 5.80 -0.85 -5.96
CA GLU A 72 7.11 -1.14 -6.54
C GLU A 72 8.13 -1.60 -5.50
N TYR A 73 8.13 -0.96 -4.33
CA TYR A 73 8.98 -1.39 -3.22
C TYR A 73 8.68 -2.83 -2.79
N VAL A 74 7.40 -3.16 -2.60
CA VAL A 74 7.00 -4.52 -2.19
C VAL A 74 7.26 -5.53 -3.30
N ALA A 75 7.04 -5.16 -4.57
CA ALA A 75 7.39 -6.01 -5.70
C ALA A 75 8.88 -6.34 -5.72
N SER A 76 9.74 -5.38 -5.36
CA SER A 76 11.18 -5.59 -5.25
C SER A 76 11.61 -6.49 -4.08
N LEU A 77 10.75 -6.73 -3.09
CA LEU A 77 11.03 -7.66 -1.98
C LEU A 77 10.66 -9.10 -2.32
N ALA A 78 9.77 -9.28 -3.29
CA ALA A 78 9.24 -10.58 -3.70
C ALA A 78 9.91 -11.12 -4.98
N GLU A 79 10.92 -10.42 -5.50
CA GLU A 79 11.83 -10.88 -6.55
C GLU A 79 12.96 -11.74 -5.95
#